data_AF-A0A7C3BYZ0-F1
#
_entry.id   AF-A0A7C3BYZ0-F1
#
_cell.length_a   1.000
_cell.length_b   1.000
_cell.length_c   1.000
_cell.angle_alpha   90.00
_cell.angle_beta   90.00
_cell.angle_gamma   90.00
#
_symmetry.space_group_name_H-M   'P 1'
#
loop_
_entity.id
_entity.type
_entity.pdbx_description
1 polymer ?
#
loop_
_entity_poly.entity_id
_entity_poly.type
_entity_poly.pdbx_seq_one_letter_code
_entity_poly.pdbx_strand_id
1 'polypeptide(L)'
;MRRIKVLLGLMLVLVAGLATAGYVLANPSAGFSEVNSDVFDDWGVCRTSACGEDGFYQICETTFRPVIAFESLGKNADLAYSLGEQIAEEYPDQLQRAKQVFYFVRNGVTYTPDIDQFEYEEFAQNADELATAIIQKGLGHGDCEDSTVLLAVMYKGAGYRSAIVVGSGHTAVLVYLPDYNKATAFFELEGEPGWIWAEATGKNNPLGWVPKEFIGVKLAAYEIKAETVDTVKPSAVPSTAITTTGQTTSSQPFPFFSVILLFWFLPLFRRRRRVQ
;
A
#
# COMPACT_ATOMS: atom_id res chain seq x y z
N MET A 1 -46.66 -26.87 15.50
CA MET A 1 -45.48 -27.71 15.17
C MET A 1 -44.89 -27.47 13.77
N ARG A 2 -45.68 -27.43 12.68
CA ARG A 2 -45.15 -27.31 11.31
C ARG A 2 -44.41 -25.98 11.03
N ARG A 3 -44.88 -24.86 11.57
CA ARG A 3 -44.25 -23.53 11.42
C ARG A 3 -42.91 -23.40 12.17
N ILE A 4 -42.77 -24.05 13.32
CA ILE A 4 -41.52 -24.05 14.11
C ILE A 4 -40.42 -24.81 13.36
N LYS A 5 -40.76 -25.93 12.70
CA LYS A 5 -39.82 -26.69 11.86
C LYS A 5 -39.33 -25.91 10.64
N VAL A 6 -40.19 -25.08 10.04
CA VAL A 6 -39.81 -24.23 8.91
C VAL A 6 -38.89 -23.07 9.32
N LEU A 7 -39.17 -22.44 10.47
CA LEU A 7 -38.31 -21.40 11.05
C LEU A 7 -36.93 -21.93 11.45
N LEU A 8 -36.87 -23.13 12.05
CA LEU A 8 -35.60 -23.80 12.37
C LEU A 8 -34.81 -24.14 11.11
N GLY A 9 -35.48 -24.61 10.05
CA GLY A 9 -34.84 -24.87 8.76
C GLY A 9 -34.26 -23.60 8.12
N LEU A 10 -35.00 -22.49 8.16
CA LEU A 10 -34.54 -21.20 7.64
C LEU A 10 -33.35 -20.64 8.43
N MET A 11 -33.35 -20.75 9.76
CA MET A 11 -32.18 -20.36 10.57
C MET A 11 -30.97 -21.26 10.29
N LEU A 12 -31.15 -22.56 10.08
CA LEU A 12 -30.06 -23.47 9.73
C LEU A 12 -29.46 -23.14 8.36
N VAL A 13 -30.29 -22.77 7.39
CA VAL A 13 -29.83 -22.30 6.07
C VAL A 13 -29.11 -20.95 6.19
N LEU A 14 -29.57 -20.04 7.05
CA LEU A 14 -28.89 -18.75 7.30
C LEU A 14 -27.53 -18.95 7.98
N VAL A 15 -27.45 -19.83 8.98
CA VAL A 15 -26.19 -20.17 9.68
C VAL A 15 -25.23 -20.91 8.76
N ALA A 16 -25.72 -21.81 7.89
CA ALA A 16 -24.89 -22.46 6.87
C ALA A 16 -24.44 -21.48 5.76
N GLY A 17 -25.27 -20.50 5.41
CA GLY A 17 -24.91 -19.40 4.51
C GLY A 17 -23.82 -18.48 5.10
N LEU A 18 -23.90 -18.19 6.40
CA LEU A 18 -22.87 -17.44 7.13
C LEU A 18 -21.56 -18.22 7.31
N ALA A 19 -21.61 -19.56 7.39
CA ALA A 19 -20.43 -20.42 7.48
C ALA A 19 -19.77 -20.72 6.12
N THR A 20 -20.42 -20.38 5.00
CA THR A 20 -19.89 -20.54 3.63
C THR A 20 -19.37 -19.23 3.03
N ALA A 21 -19.52 -18.10 3.74
CA ALA A 21 -18.58 -17.00 3.59
C ALA A 21 -17.22 -17.51 4.08
N GLY A 22 -16.51 -18.18 3.18
CA GLY A 22 -15.15 -18.64 3.43
C GLY A 22 -14.36 -17.44 3.91
N TYR A 23 -13.94 -17.49 5.18
CA TYR A 23 -12.74 -16.78 5.57
C TYR A 23 -11.65 -17.40 4.70
N VAL A 24 -11.40 -16.78 3.54
CA VAL A 24 -10.18 -17.02 2.80
C VAL A 24 -9.11 -16.60 3.79
N LEU A 25 -8.47 -17.61 4.38
CA LEU A 25 -7.30 -17.40 5.21
C LEU A 25 -6.29 -16.78 4.27
N ALA A 26 -6.01 -15.50 4.50
CA ALA A 26 -4.81 -14.84 4.02
C ALA A 26 -3.65 -15.82 4.18
N ASN A 27 -2.80 -15.96 3.17
CA ASN A 27 -1.48 -16.55 3.35
C ASN A 27 -0.51 -15.44 3.80
N PRO A 28 -0.38 -15.13 5.11
CA PRO A 28 0.76 -14.35 5.56
C PRO A 28 2.04 -15.09 5.18
N SER A 29 3.20 -14.43 5.25
CA SER A 29 4.44 -15.20 5.16
C SER A 29 4.42 -16.32 6.20
N ALA A 30 4.62 -17.56 5.76
CA ALA A 30 4.48 -18.73 6.62
C ALA A 30 5.70 -18.90 7.54
N GLY A 31 6.83 -18.28 7.19
CA GLY A 31 8.06 -18.22 7.95
C GLY A 31 8.84 -16.92 7.76
N PHE A 32 9.68 -16.62 8.76
CA PHE A 32 10.71 -15.58 8.69
C PHE A 32 12.06 -16.19 9.04
N SER A 33 13.11 -15.73 8.39
CA SER A 33 14.50 -16.12 8.66
C SER A 33 15.38 -14.90 8.85
N GLU A 34 16.23 -14.93 9.87
CA GLU A 34 17.17 -13.85 10.16
C GLU A 34 18.54 -14.16 9.55
N VAL A 35 19.06 -13.23 8.74
CA VAL A 35 20.37 -13.33 8.10
C VAL A 35 21.08 -11.99 8.27
N ASN A 36 22.21 -11.96 8.98
CA ASN A 36 22.99 -10.74 9.22
C ASN A 36 22.16 -9.57 9.83
N SER A 37 21.22 -9.87 10.74
CA SER A 37 20.29 -8.92 11.35
C SER A 37 19.20 -8.38 10.42
N ASP A 38 19.11 -8.87 9.19
CA ASP A 38 17.98 -8.64 8.30
C ASP A 38 16.99 -9.80 8.37
N VAL A 39 15.69 -9.49 8.25
CA VAL A 39 14.62 -10.49 8.26
C VAL A 39 14.10 -10.72 6.85
N PHE A 40 14.12 -11.97 6.41
CA PHE A 40 13.62 -12.42 5.11
C PHE A 40 12.38 -13.27 5.29
N ASP A 41 11.40 -13.10 4.40
CA ASP A 41 10.25 -13.98 4.29
C ASP A 41 10.53 -15.21 3.41
N ASP A 42 9.53 -16.08 3.25
CA ASP A 42 9.64 -17.31 2.46
C ASP A 42 9.86 -17.06 0.95
N TRP A 43 9.64 -15.81 0.51
CA TRP A 43 9.82 -15.38 -0.87
C TRP A 43 11.22 -14.82 -1.12
N GLY A 44 12.04 -14.72 -0.07
CA GLY A 44 13.37 -14.12 -0.11
C GLY A 44 13.32 -12.59 -0.15
N VAL A 45 12.20 -11.97 0.22
CA VAL A 45 12.09 -10.53 0.35
C VAL A 45 12.57 -10.12 1.74
N CYS A 46 13.54 -9.22 1.79
CA CYS A 46 14.02 -8.59 3.00
C CYS A 46 12.98 -7.57 3.50
N ARG A 47 12.40 -7.85 4.66
CA ARG A 47 11.38 -7.05 5.33
C ARG A 47 11.97 -5.83 6.04
N THR A 48 13.23 -5.90 6.42
CA THR A 48 13.93 -4.87 7.20
C THR A 48 14.71 -3.86 6.35
N SER A 49 14.62 -3.94 5.02
CA SER A 49 15.26 -3.00 4.11
C SER A 49 14.40 -2.73 2.88
N ALA A 50 14.15 -1.44 2.60
CA ALA A 50 13.51 -1.00 1.36
C ALA A 50 14.44 -1.11 0.13
N CYS A 51 15.76 -1.21 0.38
CA CYS A 51 16.81 -1.09 -0.63
C CYS A 51 17.44 -2.45 -0.96
N GLY A 52 18.11 -2.53 -2.11
CA GLY A 52 18.81 -3.72 -2.57
C GLY A 52 17.97 -4.56 -3.54
N GLU A 53 18.55 -5.63 -4.09
CA GLU A 53 17.82 -6.53 -5.01
C GLU A 53 16.74 -7.35 -4.29
N ASP A 54 16.92 -7.53 -2.99
CA ASP A 54 16.13 -8.32 -2.07
C ASP A 54 15.23 -7.47 -1.16
N GLY A 55 15.42 -6.16 -1.08
CA GLY A 55 14.58 -5.28 -0.27
C GLY A 55 13.11 -5.23 -0.71
N PHE A 56 12.18 -5.01 0.23
CA PHE A 56 10.73 -5.01 -0.03
C PHE A 56 10.27 -3.98 -1.08
N TYR A 57 11.04 -2.91 -1.29
CA TYR A 57 10.82 -1.93 -2.36
C TYR A 57 11.84 -2.00 -3.52
N GLN A 58 12.80 -2.92 -3.44
CA GLN A 58 13.89 -3.11 -4.40
C GLN A 58 14.51 -1.80 -4.90
N ILE A 59 14.67 -0.82 -4.00
CA ILE A 59 15.21 0.50 -4.35
C ILE A 59 16.71 0.34 -4.62
N CYS A 60 17.10 0.62 -5.86
CA CYS A 60 18.50 0.65 -6.32
C CYS A 60 18.77 1.96 -7.07
N GLU A 61 20.03 2.26 -7.41
CA GLU A 61 20.44 3.57 -8.00
C GLU A 61 19.58 4.08 -9.15
N THR A 62 19.03 3.16 -9.93
CA THR A 62 18.26 3.48 -11.12
C THR A 62 16.93 2.73 -11.19
N THR A 63 16.52 2.01 -10.13
CA THR A 63 15.32 1.15 -10.15
C THR A 63 14.54 1.21 -8.86
N PHE A 64 13.23 1.02 -8.99
CA PHE A 64 12.27 0.93 -7.89
C PHE A 64 11.25 -0.13 -8.31
N ARG A 65 11.02 -1.12 -7.45
CA ARG A 65 10.03 -2.17 -7.69
C ARG A 65 9.49 -2.65 -6.34
N PRO A 66 8.26 -2.28 -5.97
CA PRO A 66 7.65 -2.65 -4.69
C PRO A 66 7.24 -4.13 -4.65
N VAL A 67 8.24 -5.01 -4.54
CA VAL A 67 8.07 -6.47 -4.67
C VAL A 67 7.09 -7.03 -3.64
N ILE A 68 7.07 -6.45 -2.45
CA ILE A 68 6.16 -6.83 -1.36
C ILE A 68 4.68 -6.73 -1.74
N ALA A 69 4.31 -5.81 -2.64
CA ALA A 69 2.93 -5.72 -3.12
C ALA A 69 2.53 -6.95 -3.94
N PHE A 70 3.48 -7.62 -4.59
CA PHE A 70 3.22 -8.79 -5.44
C PHE A 70 2.98 -10.07 -4.64
N GLU A 71 3.28 -10.08 -3.35
CA GLU A 71 2.87 -11.14 -2.42
C GLU A 71 1.34 -11.20 -2.26
N SER A 72 0.63 -10.12 -2.61
CA SER A 72 -0.84 -10.00 -2.47
C SER A 72 -1.55 -9.72 -3.80
N LEU A 73 -0.92 -10.03 -4.94
CA LEU A 73 -1.44 -9.73 -6.28
C LEU A 73 -1.33 -10.92 -7.25
N GLY A 74 -2.12 -10.85 -8.32
CA GLY A 74 -2.07 -11.84 -9.40
C GLY A 74 -2.42 -13.24 -8.89
N LYS A 75 -1.50 -14.20 -9.06
CA LYS A 75 -1.68 -15.58 -8.56
C LYS A 75 -1.72 -15.65 -7.02
N ASN A 76 -1.26 -14.61 -6.33
CA ASN A 76 -1.19 -14.50 -4.88
C ASN A 76 -2.27 -13.56 -4.32
N ALA A 77 -3.21 -13.10 -5.14
CA ALA A 77 -4.30 -12.27 -4.65
C ALA A 77 -5.12 -13.03 -3.58
N ASP A 78 -5.32 -12.37 -2.44
CA ASP A 78 -5.98 -12.97 -1.27
C ASP A 78 -6.88 -11.94 -0.57
N LEU A 79 -6.88 -11.87 0.76
CA LEU A 79 -7.79 -11.07 1.57
C LEU A 79 -7.80 -9.59 1.22
N ALA A 80 -6.63 -8.94 1.11
CA ALA A 80 -6.57 -7.51 0.80
C ALA A 80 -7.17 -7.19 -0.56
N TYR A 81 -6.86 -8.00 -1.58
CA TYR A 81 -7.43 -7.86 -2.91
C TYR A 81 -8.96 -8.07 -2.88
N SER A 82 -9.40 -9.14 -2.20
CA SER A 82 -10.82 -9.50 -2.05
C SER A 82 -11.62 -8.42 -1.32
N LEU A 83 -11.04 -7.73 -0.34
CA LEU A 83 -11.70 -6.59 0.32
C LEU A 83 -11.91 -5.43 -0.66
N GLY A 84 -10.97 -5.21 -1.59
CA GLY A 84 -11.16 -4.28 -2.70
C GLY A 84 -12.35 -4.66 -3.59
N GLU A 85 -12.46 -5.94 -3.95
CA GLU A 85 -13.58 -6.47 -4.75
C GLU A 85 -14.93 -6.31 -4.01
N GLN A 86 -14.98 -6.63 -2.72
CA GLN A 86 -16.18 -6.46 -1.90
C GLN A 86 -16.63 -5.00 -1.85
N ILE A 87 -15.70 -4.06 -1.66
CA ILE A 87 -16.01 -2.62 -1.73
C ILE A 87 -16.49 -2.23 -3.13
N ALA A 88 -15.95 -2.86 -4.18
CA ALA A 88 -16.41 -2.60 -5.54
C ALA A 88 -17.85 -3.08 -5.81
N GLU A 89 -18.24 -4.20 -5.23
CA GLU A 89 -19.61 -4.73 -5.29
C GLU A 89 -20.58 -3.85 -4.51
N GLU A 90 -20.21 -3.41 -3.30
CA GLU A 90 -21.05 -2.56 -2.45
C GLU A 90 -21.20 -1.14 -3.00
N TYR A 91 -20.15 -0.59 -3.62
CA TYR A 91 -20.11 0.77 -4.15
C TYR A 91 -19.87 0.73 -5.68
N PRO A 92 -20.94 0.71 -6.50
CA PRO A 92 -20.80 0.71 -7.96
C PRO A 92 -20.38 2.06 -8.55
N ASP A 93 -20.63 3.17 -7.84
CA ASP A 93 -20.12 4.49 -8.25
C ASP A 93 -18.60 4.58 -8.05
N GLN A 94 -17.86 4.89 -9.12
CA GLN A 94 -16.40 4.88 -9.10
C GLN A 94 -15.79 5.92 -8.14
N LEU A 95 -16.42 7.07 -7.90
CA LEU A 95 -15.83 8.05 -6.98
C LEU A 95 -16.14 7.70 -5.52
N GLN A 96 -17.30 7.11 -5.23
CA GLN A 96 -17.63 6.61 -3.90
C GLN A 96 -16.76 5.40 -3.57
N ARG A 97 -16.67 4.41 -4.45
CA ARG A 97 -15.83 3.22 -4.26
C ARG A 97 -14.39 3.58 -3.95
N ALA A 98 -13.78 4.48 -4.72
CA ALA A 98 -12.40 4.89 -4.49
C ALA A 98 -12.19 5.52 -3.10
N LYS A 99 -13.19 6.26 -2.60
CA LYS A 99 -13.17 6.82 -1.25
C LYS A 99 -13.36 5.76 -0.18
N GLN A 100 -14.22 4.77 -0.42
CA GLN A 100 -14.44 3.71 0.57
C GLN A 100 -13.20 2.83 0.72
N VAL A 101 -12.50 2.51 -0.36
CA VAL A 101 -11.18 1.86 -0.31
C VAL A 101 -10.20 2.71 0.51
N PHE A 102 -10.10 4.02 0.21
CA PHE A 102 -9.23 4.93 0.94
C PHE A 102 -9.56 5.00 2.44
N TYR A 103 -10.84 5.14 2.78
CA TYR A 103 -11.29 5.25 4.17
C TYR A 103 -11.20 3.94 4.94
N PHE A 104 -11.34 2.80 4.28
CA PHE A 104 -11.09 1.51 4.90
C PHE A 104 -9.68 1.45 5.47
N VAL A 105 -8.66 1.77 4.65
CA VAL A 105 -7.26 1.75 5.11
C VAL A 105 -6.99 2.86 6.12
N ARG A 106 -7.34 4.11 5.79
CA ARG A 106 -7.06 5.27 6.67
C ARG A 106 -7.67 5.14 8.06
N ASN A 107 -8.88 4.56 8.16
CA ASN A 107 -9.56 4.41 9.43
C ASN A 107 -9.24 3.06 10.11
N GLY A 108 -8.86 2.06 9.33
CA GLY A 108 -8.54 0.71 9.80
C GLY A 108 -7.11 0.55 10.31
N VAL A 109 -6.19 1.44 9.95
CA VAL A 109 -4.78 1.37 10.38
C VAL A 109 -4.46 2.46 11.40
N THR A 110 -3.84 2.08 12.51
CA THR A 110 -3.22 3.02 13.45
C THR A 110 -1.73 3.12 13.14
N TYR A 111 -1.32 4.32 12.73
CA TYR A 111 0.09 4.63 12.51
C TYR A 111 0.93 4.27 13.74
N THR A 112 1.81 3.29 13.58
CA THR A 112 2.67 2.73 14.62
C THR A 112 4.04 2.53 14.01
N PRO A 113 5.10 3.21 14.47
CA PRO A 113 6.43 3.03 13.90
C PRO A 113 6.92 1.58 14.03
N ASP A 114 7.67 1.10 13.04
CA ASP A 114 8.18 -0.29 13.02
C ASP A 114 8.96 -0.67 14.27
N ILE A 115 9.77 0.24 14.81
CA ILE A 115 10.57 -0.02 16.01
C ILE A 115 9.70 -0.31 17.25
N ASP A 116 8.48 0.25 17.29
CA ASP A 116 7.55 0.04 18.39
C ASP A 116 6.72 -1.24 18.21
N GLN A 117 6.64 -1.78 16.98
CA GLN A 117 5.83 -2.95 16.63
C GLN A 117 6.65 -4.23 16.45
N PHE A 118 7.80 -4.13 15.81
CA PHE A 118 8.62 -5.26 15.36
C PHE A 118 10.04 -5.26 15.96
N GLU A 119 10.42 -4.22 16.71
CA GLU A 119 11.77 -4.03 17.25
C GLU A 119 12.87 -3.83 16.19
N TYR A 120 12.48 -3.56 14.93
CA TYR A 120 13.37 -3.19 13.83
C TYR A 120 13.16 -1.72 13.46
N GLU A 121 14.21 -1.03 13.00
CA GLU A 121 14.09 0.37 12.54
C GLU A 121 13.19 0.51 11.30
N GLU A 122 13.05 -0.58 10.55
CA GLU A 122 12.22 -0.74 9.37
C GLU A 122 11.71 -2.19 9.35
N PHE A 123 10.43 -2.39 9.04
CA PHE A 123 9.82 -3.69 8.84
C PHE A 123 8.53 -3.56 8.03
N ALA A 124 8.55 -3.99 6.77
CA ALA A 124 7.34 -3.94 5.95
C ALA A 124 6.43 -5.17 6.19
N GLN A 125 5.12 -4.96 6.25
CA GLN A 125 4.05 -5.94 6.14
C GLN A 125 3.53 -5.99 4.70
N ASN A 126 3.10 -7.18 4.26
CA ASN A 126 2.37 -7.28 3.00
C ASN A 126 0.90 -6.90 3.20
N ALA A 127 0.16 -6.76 2.11
CA ALA A 127 -1.20 -6.25 2.20
C ALA A 127 -2.11 -7.21 3.00
N ASP A 128 -1.93 -8.52 2.85
CA ASP A 128 -2.79 -9.52 3.47
C ASP A 128 -2.56 -9.66 4.98
N GLU A 129 -1.32 -9.48 5.44
CA GLU A 129 -0.97 -9.42 6.87
C GLU A 129 -1.72 -8.28 7.56
N LEU A 130 -1.65 -7.07 7.00
CA LEU A 130 -2.33 -5.91 7.58
C LEU A 130 -3.85 -5.99 7.45
N ALA A 131 -4.36 -6.48 6.30
CA ALA A 131 -5.79 -6.73 6.12
C ALA A 131 -6.33 -7.74 7.14
N THR A 132 -5.57 -8.81 7.41
CA THR A 132 -5.92 -9.82 8.41
C THR A 132 -6.05 -9.22 9.80
N ALA A 133 -5.09 -8.36 10.20
CA ALA A 133 -5.15 -7.66 11.47
C ALA A 133 -6.42 -6.80 11.59
N ILE A 134 -6.76 -6.04 10.54
CA ILE A 134 -7.98 -5.22 10.50
C ILE A 134 -9.23 -6.08 10.66
N ILE A 135 -9.36 -7.17 9.90
CA ILE A 135 -10.56 -8.01 9.91
C ILE A 135 -10.72 -8.78 11.23
N GLN A 136 -9.63 -9.31 11.78
CA GLN A 136 -9.69 -10.14 12.98
C GLN A 136 -9.76 -9.31 14.28
N LYS A 137 -9.06 -8.17 14.33
CA LYS A 137 -8.91 -7.36 15.55
C LYS A 137 -9.70 -6.05 15.50
N GLY A 138 -10.29 -5.71 14.36
CA GLY A 138 -10.97 -4.44 14.11
C GLY A 138 -10.03 -3.27 13.82
N LEU A 139 -8.71 -3.48 13.90
CA LEU A 139 -7.70 -2.45 13.70
C LEU A 139 -6.35 -3.11 13.35
N GLY A 140 -5.66 -2.55 12.36
CA GLY A 140 -4.27 -2.85 12.02
C GLY A 140 -3.30 -1.83 12.62
N HIS A 141 -2.04 -2.25 12.75
CA HIS A 141 -0.92 -1.39 13.14
C HIS A 141 0.14 -1.49 12.05
N GLY A 142 0.67 -0.35 11.64
CA GLY A 142 1.71 -0.27 10.64
C GLY A 142 2.03 1.19 10.32
N ASP A 143 3.08 1.41 9.53
CA ASP A 143 3.50 2.76 9.16
C ASP A 143 3.21 3.10 7.68
N CYS A 144 4.05 3.84 6.99
CA CYS A 144 3.77 4.44 5.69
C CYS A 144 3.79 3.41 4.56
N GLU A 145 4.78 2.53 4.52
CA GLU A 145 4.92 1.38 3.62
C GLU A 145 3.78 0.40 3.79
N ASP A 146 3.44 0.03 5.01
CA ASP A 146 2.36 -0.89 5.35
C ASP A 146 1.00 -0.40 4.83
N SER A 147 0.69 0.85 5.17
CA SER A 147 -0.56 1.50 4.73
C SER A 147 -0.61 1.64 3.22
N THR A 148 0.53 1.93 2.59
CA THR A 148 0.66 2.13 1.14
C THR A 148 0.49 0.84 0.36
N VAL A 149 1.13 -0.25 0.81
CA VAL A 149 1.03 -1.56 0.18
C VAL A 149 -0.41 -2.09 0.27
N LEU A 150 -1.02 -2.03 1.45
CA LEU A 150 -2.43 -2.39 1.62
C LEU A 150 -3.34 -1.56 0.70
N LEU A 151 -3.20 -0.23 0.72
CA LEU A 151 -4.05 0.65 -0.09
C LEU A 151 -3.88 0.41 -1.59
N ALA A 152 -2.65 0.21 -2.06
CA ALA A 152 -2.38 -0.04 -3.47
C ALA A 152 -3.05 -1.34 -3.95
N VAL A 153 -2.93 -2.42 -3.16
CA VAL A 153 -3.52 -3.74 -3.46
C VAL A 153 -5.05 -3.68 -3.42
N MET A 154 -5.64 -3.04 -2.40
CA MET A 154 -7.09 -2.88 -2.32
C MET A 154 -7.64 -2.07 -3.50
N TYR A 155 -6.94 -1.02 -3.96
CA TYR A 155 -7.34 -0.31 -5.17
C TYR A 155 -7.31 -1.19 -6.42
N LYS A 156 -6.31 -2.08 -6.55
CA LYS A 156 -6.29 -3.06 -7.65
C LYS A 156 -7.51 -3.98 -7.59
N GLY A 157 -7.82 -4.54 -6.41
CA GLY A 157 -9.00 -5.36 -6.20
C GLY A 157 -10.31 -4.63 -6.52
N ALA A 158 -10.38 -3.34 -6.18
CA ALA A 158 -11.55 -2.52 -6.47
C ALA A 158 -11.70 -2.08 -7.95
N GLY A 159 -10.78 -2.51 -8.81
CA GLY A 159 -10.80 -2.24 -10.25
C GLY A 159 -10.12 -0.92 -10.66
N TYR A 160 -9.28 -0.34 -9.81
CA TYR A 160 -8.51 0.85 -10.16
C TYR A 160 -7.09 0.52 -10.62
N ARG A 161 -6.52 1.45 -11.37
CA ARG A 161 -5.06 1.53 -11.52
C ARG A 161 -4.50 2.28 -10.31
N SER A 162 -3.48 1.71 -9.72
CA SER A 162 -2.76 2.27 -8.58
C SER A 162 -1.27 2.16 -8.81
N ALA A 163 -0.53 3.12 -8.30
CA ALA A 163 0.93 3.14 -8.29
C ALA A 163 1.40 3.44 -6.87
N ILE A 164 2.54 2.85 -6.48
CA ILE A 164 3.25 3.25 -5.27
C ILE A 164 4.22 4.36 -5.66
N VAL A 165 4.28 5.42 -4.87
CA VAL A 165 5.19 6.55 -5.08
C VAL A 165 6.09 6.71 -3.86
N VAL A 166 7.38 6.91 -4.10
CA VAL A 166 8.40 7.10 -3.06
C VAL A 166 8.97 8.51 -3.16
N GLY A 167 8.93 9.22 -2.04
CA GLY A 167 9.58 10.49 -1.81
C GLY A 167 10.62 10.38 -0.69
N SER A 168 11.19 11.52 -0.32
CA SER A 168 12.18 11.60 0.77
C SER A 168 11.59 11.11 2.10
N GLY A 169 11.88 9.86 2.48
CA GLY A 169 11.46 9.27 3.76
C GLY A 169 9.96 9.04 3.89
N HIS A 170 9.25 8.91 2.77
CA HIS A 170 7.81 8.72 2.76
C HIS A 170 7.38 7.97 1.50
N THR A 171 6.31 7.18 1.62
CA THR A 171 5.69 6.46 0.51
C THR A 171 4.17 6.63 0.59
N ALA A 172 3.52 6.63 -0.57
CA ALA A 172 2.07 6.79 -0.68
C ALA A 172 1.55 6.09 -1.95
N VAL A 173 0.22 6.13 -2.12
CA VAL A 173 -0.42 5.64 -3.34
C VAL A 173 -0.78 6.81 -4.27
N LEU A 174 -0.50 6.65 -5.56
CA LEU A 174 -1.20 7.36 -6.62
C LEU A 174 -2.32 6.46 -7.15
N VAL A 175 -3.54 6.97 -7.21
CA VAL A 175 -4.68 6.26 -7.81
C VAL A 175 -5.17 7.01 -9.04
N TYR A 176 -5.42 6.29 -10.12
CA TYR A 176 -5.90 6.87 -11.37
C TYR A 176 -7.40 7.18 -11.27
N LEU A 177 -7.73 8.47 -11.15
CA LEU A 177 -9.09 8.99 -11.00
C LEU A 177 -9.23 10.29 -11.82
N PRO A 178 -9.28 10.20 -13.16
CA PRO A 178 -9.25 11.37 -14.04
C PRO A 178 -10.42 12.35 -13.82
N ASP A 179 -11.56 11.87 -13.33
CA ASP A 179 -12.75 12.68 -13.06
C ASP A 179 -12.78 13.29 -11.64
N TYR A 180 -11.79 13.01 -10.78
CA TYR A 180 -11.79 13.50 -9.41
C TYR A 180 -11.29 14.95 -9.32
N ASN A 181 -12.18 15.90 -9.02
CA ASN A 181 -11.83 17.33 -9.04
C ASN A 181 -11.54 17.96 -7.66
N LYS A 182 -11.40 17.17 -6.60
CA LYS A 182 -11.23 17.66 -5.21
C LYS A 182 -9.79 17.51 -4.69
N ALA A 183 -8.87 17.02 -5.50
CA ALA A 183 -7.47 16.88 -5.10
C ALA A 183 -6.80 18.27 -4.98
N THR A 184 -5.89 18.37 -4.03
CA THR A 184 -5.06 19.57 -3.82
C THR A 184 -3.99 19.73 -4.91
N ALA A 185 -3.58 18.62 -5.53
CA ALA A 185 -2.76 18.62 -6.73
C ALA A 185 -3.03 17.36 -7.56
N PHE A 186 -2.70 17.43 -8.85
CA PHE A 186 -2.85 16.35 -9.82
C PHE A 186 -1.49 15.90 -10.31
N PHE A 187 -1.37 14.60 -10.56
CA PHE A 187 -0.15 13.97 -11.01
C PHE A 187 -0.31 13.42 -12.42
N GLU A 188 0.82 13.46 -13.13
CA GLU A 188 1.05 12.77 -14.38
C GLU A 188 2.03 11.63 -14.11
N LEU A 189 1.68 10.41 -14.53
CA LEU A 189 2.55 9.24 -14.47
C LEU A 189 2.86 8.82 -15.91
N GLU A 190 4.14 8.83 -16.29
CA GLU A 190 4.59 8.44 -17.64
C GLU A 190 3.89 9.19 -18.80
N GLY A 191 3.56 10.48 -18.63
CA GLY A 191 2.82 11.22 -19.67
C GLY A 191 1.31 11.21 -19.50
N GLU A 192 0.76 10.36 -18.62
CA GLU A 192 -0.67 10.22 -18.44
C GLU A 192 -1.17 11.04 -17.23
N PRO A 193 -1.98 12.09 -17.43
CA PRO A 193 -2.57 12.86 -16.34
C PRO A 193 -3.78 12.12 -15.74
N GLY A 194 -4.19 12.52 -14.53
CA GLY A 194 -5.39 11.99 -13.88
C GLY A 194 -5.10 11.13 -12.64
N TRP A 195 -3.84 11.13 -12.19
CA TRP A 195 -3.44 10.47 -10.95
C TRP A 195 -3.61 11.43 -9.78
N ILE A 196 -4.10 10.91 -8.66
CA ILE A 196 -4.23 11.68 -7.42
C ILE A 196 -3.52 10.97 -6.27
N TRP A 197 -3.00 11.75 -5.33
CA TRP A 197 -2.37 11.25 -4.11
C TRP A 197 -3.42 10.71 -3.12
N ALA A 198 -3.16 9.53 -2.56
CA ALA A 198 -3.96 8.92 -1.53
C ALA A 198 -3.08 8.65 -0.30
N GLU A 199 -3.12 9.57 0.66
CA GLU A 199 -2.36 9.52 1.91
C GLU A 199 -3.20 8.91 3.06
N ALA A 200 -3.03 7.62 3.34
CA ALA A 200 -3.83 6.94 4.37
C ALA A 200 -3.23 7.00 5.79
N THR A 201 -1.98 7.47 5.97
CA THR A 201 -1.32 7.45 7.30
C THR A 201 -1.94 8.43 8.31
N GLY A 202 -2.51 9.54 7.83
CA GLY A 202 -3.14 10.55 8.68
C GLY A 202 -4.65 10.32 8.83
N LYS A 203 -5.14 10.15 10.07
CA LYS A 203 -6.57 9.91 10.39
C LYS A 203 -7.54 10.93 9.78
N ASN A 204 -7.08 12.16 9.55
CA ASN A 204 -7.90 13.25 9.02
C ASN A 204 -7.58 13.61 7.56
N ASN A 205 -6.66 12.91 6.91
CA ASN A 205 -6.26 13.24 5.54
C ASN A 205 -7.42 12.90 4.60
N PRO A 206 -7.90 13.84 3.77
CA PRO A 206 -8.87 13.53 2.74
C PRO A 206 -8.18 12.96 1.50
N LEU A 207 -8.91 12.14 0.73
CA LEU A 207 -8.43 11.65 -0.56
C LEU A 207 -8.06 12.83 -1.49
N GLY A 208 -6.87 12.79 -2.09
CA GLY A 208 -6.34 13.85 -2.95
C GLY A 208 -5.59 14.96 -2.21
N TRP A 209 -5.44 14.88 -0.88
CA TRP A 209 -4.53 15.76 -0.15
C TRP A 209 -3.08 15.34 -0.33
N VAL A 210 -2.21 16.31 -0.64
CA VAL A 210 -0.77 16.10 -0.86
C VAL A 210 0.01 16.94 0.15
N PRO A 211 1.01 16.37 0.85
CA PRO A 211 1.99 17.15 1.60
C PRO A 211 2.71 18.15 0.69
N LYS A 212 2.98 19.37 1.19
CA LYS A 212 3.50 20.47 0.36
C LYS A 212 4.88 20.16 -0.25
N GLU A 213 5.69 19.40 0.48
CA GLU A 213 7.01 18.92 0.09
C GLU A 213 6.98 18.00 -1.14
N PHE A 214 5.84 17.38 -1.44
CA PHE A 214 5.66 16.50 -2.60
C PHE A 214 4.94 17.17 -3.77
N ILE A 215 4.67 18.48 -3.69
CA ILE A 215 4.09 19.26 -4.78
C ILE A 215 5.21 19.87 -5.63
N GLY A 216 5.15 19.62 -6.94
CA GLY A 216 6.06 20.23 -7.93
C GLY A 216 7.44 19.58 -7.96
N VAL A 217 7.57 18.39 -7.37
CA VAL A 217 8.80 17.59 -7.38
C VAL A 217 8.60 16.35 -8.25
N LYS A 218 9.71 15.79 -8.75
CA LYS A 218 9.71 14.51 -9.44
C LYS A 218 9.82 13.41 -8.41
N LEU A 219 8.95 12.41 -8.50
CA LEU A 219 8.93 11.28 -7.58
C LEU A 219 9.14 9.98 -8.35
N ALA A 220 9.77 9.02 -7.66
CA ALA A 220 9.86 7.66 -8.13
C ALA A 220 8.49 7.00 -7.95
N ALA A 221 7.92 6.49 -9.02
CA ALA A 221 6.64 5.80 -8.97
C ALA A 221 6.72 4.46 -9.70
N TYR A 222 5.87 3.54 -9.29
CA TYR A 222 5.71 2.24 -9.92
C TYR A 222 4.22 1.91 -10.01
N GLU A 223 3.68 1.87 -11.24
CA GLU A 223 2.32 1.38 -11.44
C GLU A 223 2.26 -0.11 -11.13
N ILE A 224 1.42 -0.47 -10.16
CA ILE A 224 1.30 -1.83 -9.67
C ILE A 224 0.53 -2.67 -10.70
N LYS A 225 1.18 -3.74 -11.16
CA LYS A 225 0.65 -4.74 -12.08
C LYS A 225 0.59 -6.10 -11.38
N ALA A 226 -0.18 -7.03 -11.94
CA ALA A 226 -0.20 -8.41 -11.46
C ALA A 226 1.10 -9.11 -11.91
N GLU A 227 2.18 -8.89 -11.16
CA GLU A 227 3.48 -9.50 -11.37
C GLU A 227 3.73 -10.63 -10.38
N THR A 228 4.69 -11.51 -10.69
CA THR A 228 5.18 -12.51 -9.75
C THR A 228 6.38 -11.98 -8.98
N VAL A 229 6.47 -12.33 -7.70
CA VAL A 229 7.63 -12.03 -6.84
C VAL A 229 8.92 -12.65 -7.42
N ASP A 230 8.83 -13.86 -7.98
CA ASP A 230 9.92 -14.61 -8.65
C ASP A 230 10.60 -13.87 -9.83
N THR A 231 10.12 -12.68 -10.20
CA THR A 231 10.75 -11.87 -11.25
C THR A 231 12.01 -11.21 -10.66
N VAL A 232 13.14 -11.92 -10.71
CA VAL A 232 14.44 -11.58 -10.08
C VAL A 232 15.11 -10.31 -10.64
N LYS A 233 14.44 -9.53 -11.49
CA LYS A 233 15.06 -8.30 -12.00
C LYS A 233 14.07 -7.17 -12.09
N PRO A 234 14.39 -5.98 -11.55
CA PRO A 234 13.68 -4.77 -11.91
C PRO A 234 13.89 -4.55 -13.42
N SER A 235 12.90 -4.96 -14.21
CA SER A 235 12.90 -4.73 -15.65
C SER A 235 12.48 -3.31 -15.99
N ALA A 236 12.02 -2.54 -15.00
CA ALA A 236 11.48 -1.21 -15.17
C ALA A 236 12.36 -0.17 -14.48
N VAL A 237 12.83 0.81 -15.27
CA VAL A 237 13.26 2.10 -14.75
C VAL A 237 12.05 2.72 -14.03
N PRO A 238 12.22 3.37 -12.86
CA PRO A 238 11.13 3.97 -12.11
C PRO A 238 10.40 4.94 -13.01
N SER A 239 9.08 4.80 -13.08
CA SER A 239 8.24 5.79 -13.72
C SER A 239 8.38 7.11 -12.97
N THR A 240 8.48 8.22 -13.70
CA THR A 240 8.50 9.53 -13.05
C THR A 240 7.07 10.01 -12.88
N ALA A 241 6.66 10.27 -11.65
CA ALA A 241 5.45 11.02 -11.35
C ALA A 241 5.79 12.52 -11.21
N ILE A 242 5.01 13.37 -11.88
CA ILE A 242 5.18 14.83 -11.85
C ILE A 242 3.87 15.46 -11.41
N THR A 243 3.94 16.36 -10.42
CA THR A 243 2.78 17.17 -10.04
C THR A 243 2.60 18.35 -10.98
N THR A 244 1.37 18.57 -11.45
CA THR A 244 1.01 19.73 -12.27
C THR A 244 0.22 20.72 -11.42
N THR A 245 0.86 21.81 -10.98
CA THR A 245 0.17 23.04 -10.57
C THR A 245 0.17 24.00 -11.76
N GLY A 246 -0.88 24.80 -11.93
CA GLY A 246 -1.10 25.68 -13.09
C GLY A 246 -0.06 26.79 -13.34
N GLN A 247 1.17 26.66 -12.85
CA GLN A 247 2.31 27.50 -13.17
C GLN A 247 3.52 26.61 -13.48
N THR A 248 3.93 26.67 -14.74
CA THR A 248 5.17 26.12 -15.26
C THR A 248 6.37 26.71 -14.52
N THR A 249 6.97 25.92 -13.63
CA THR A 249 8.34 26.18 -13.13
C THR A 249 9.29 25.13 -13.71
N SER A 250 10.44 25.61 -14.19
CA SER A 250 11.45 24.84 -14.88
C SER A 250 12.01 23.72 -13.99
N SER A 251 11.99 22.49 -14.51
CA SER A 251 12.47 21.30 -13.81
C SER A 251 13.99 21.16 -13.88
N GLN A 252 14.65 21.02 -12.73
CA GLN A 252 15.99 20.42 -12.65
C GLN A 252 15.83 18.88 -12.71
N PRO A 253 16.76 18.15 -13.32
CA PRO A 253 16.74 16.69 -13.30
C PRO A 253 16.96 16.20 -11.85
N PHE A 254 16.05 15.38 -11.34
CA PHE A 254 16.18 14.73 -10.04
C PHE A 254 17.08 13.50 -10.22
N PRO A 255 18.29 13.46 -9.65
CA PRO A 255 19.08 12.25 -9.65
C PRO A 255 18.44 11.30 -8.64
N PHE A 256 18.00 10.12 -9.09
CA PHE A 256 17.42 9.07 -8.24
C PHE A 256 18.34 8.69 -7.06
N PHE A 257 19.64 8.96 -7.16
CA PHE A 257 20.63 8.91 -6.07
C PHE A 257 20.22 9.58 -4.76
N SER A 258 19.37 10.62 -4.82
CA SER A 258 18.91 11.35 -3.63
C SER A 258 18.03 10.46 -2.73
N VAL A 259 17.25 9.56 -3.32
CA VAL A 259 16.32 8.67 -2.60
C VAL A 259 17.11 7.65 -1.75
N ILE A 260 18.19 7.09 -2.29
CA ILE A 260 19.01 6.07 -1.62
C ILE A 260 19.78 6.66 -0.44
N LEU A 261 20.40 7.84 -0.62
CA LEU A 261 21.05 8.53 0.49
C LEU A 261 20.06 8.77 1.65
N LEU A 262 18.81 9.13 1.34
CA LEU A 262 17.81 9.52 2.34
C LEU A 262 17.25 8.34 3.16
N PHE A 263 17.06 7.16 2.57
CA PHE A 263 16.72 5.94 3.34
C PHE A 263 17.91 5.48 4.20
N TRP A 264 19.14 5.66 3.75
CA TRP A 264 20.35 5.38 4.55
C TRP A 264 20.55 6.32 5.76
N PHE A 265 20.00 7.54 5.73
CA PHE A 265 20.16 8.55 6.81
C PHE A 265 19.03 8.56 7.85
N LEU A 266 18.00 7.70 7.73
CA LEU A 266 16.93 7.53 8.72
C LEU A 266 17.43 7.29 10.17
N PRO A 267 18.54 6.57 10.43
CA PRO A 267 19.02 6.34 11.80
C PRO A 267 19.59 7.60 12.49
N LEU A 268 20.05 8.60 11.73
CA LEU A 268 20.87 9.68 12.28
C LEU A 268 20.06 10.89 12.77
N PHE A 269 18.86 11.13 12.24
CA PHE A 269 18.03 12.26 12.65
C PHE A 269 17.03 11.92 13.77
N ARG A 270 16.65 10.64 13.95
CA ARG A 270 15.77 10.20 15.05
C ARG A 270 16.49 10.19 16.42
N ARG A 271 17.81 9.98 16.46
CA ARG A 271 18.60 9.99 17.72
C ARG A 271 18.66 11.36 18.41
N ARG A 272 18.48 12.47 17.68
CA ARG A 272 18.60 13.83 18.24
C ARG A 272 17.36 14.38 18.96
N ARG A 273 16.20 13.70 18.89
CA ARG A 273 14.98 14.12 19.60
C ARG A 273 14.70 13.39 20.91
N ARG A 274 15.54 12.42 21.31
CA ARG A 274 15.50 11.82 22.66
C ARG A 274 16.57 12.40 23.58
N VAL A 275 16.56 13.73 23.74
CA VAL A 275 17.07 14.41 24.94
C VAL A 275 16.23 15.68 25.16
N GLN A 276 15.08 15.51 25.80
CA GLN A 276 14.48 16.44 26.78
C GLN A 276 13.18 15.85 27.33
#